data_AF-A0A8X8ZJ06-F1
#
_entry.id   AF-A0A8X8ZJ06-F1
#
_cell.length_a   1.000
_cell.length_b   1.000
_cell.length_c   1.000
_cell.angle_alpha   90.00
_cell.angle_beta   90.00
_cell.angle_gamma   90.00
#
_symmetry.space_group_name_H-M   'P 1'
#
loop_
_entity.id
_entity.type
_entity.pdbx_description
1 polymer ?
#
loop_
_entity_poly.entity_id
_entity_poly.type
_entity_poly.pdbx_seq_one_letter_code
_entity_poly.pdbx_strand_id
1 'polypeptide(L)'
;MPEVLDLGKTMITDVFPFWLEKLPNLRVLVLRNNNLHGQIQLPRRNFSLPKLGIIDLSSNQFTGDFPGEFLSSLDEMLMNTEIKFHGKMAGEIGNLKSLVVLNLSRNGFDGRIPSSLGDLVELESLDLSTNKLSGVIPQQLTSLTFLSFLNVSNNNLTGLIPKGYQFNTYTNDSYLGNPGLCGEPLSRSCSEPTGSTLQPPSQGDDSSKESLFDWRFAGSGYASGIVVGLALGYAFLPDFQYHEGTTWLKSLIYSILNRPSKNKLVVEHPHELVPFLEIQVFAEADEPPVLAAPSDGPRLFATHIPYQLLSKTLHSSPCKVVYLTRNPKDTLVSLWHFVNKWNKENPHQSWSLDEATDRFCRGVSLYGPYYDHVIGYKELSLKRPENVMFVTFEEMLKDPHDYVKKLGDFLGCPFKEEDEVNEVVKNCSIEVLSSHDVNKSEESPAWFSLPYNSFFRKGKIGDYKNYLNDESIQRIDTLTKERFHSLGFMYGV
;
A
#
# COMPACT_ATOMS: atom_id res chain seq x y z
N MET A 1 27.04 6.39 -14.42
CA MET A 1 26.51 7.38 -13.44
C MET A 1 25.28 6.75 -12.80
N PRO A 2 25.04 6.94 -11.50
CA PRO A 2 23.93 6.31 -10.78
C PRO A 2 22.56 6.74 -11.34
N GLU A 3 21.62 5.79 -11.40
CA GLU A 3 20.18 6.07 -11.60
C GLU A 3 19.43 6.22 -10.26
N VAL A 4 20.01 5.71 -9.16
CA VAL A 4 19.51 5.86 -7.79
C VAL A 4 20.62 6.51 -6.98
N LEU A 5 20.32 7.61 -6.29
CA LEU A 5 21.18 8.22 -5.30
C LEU A 5 20.43 8.31 -3.98
N ASP A 6 20.79 7.44 -3.06
CA ASP A 6 20.34 7.49 -1.67
C ASP A 6 21.46 8.07 -0.81
N LEU A 7 21.16 9.18 -0.15
CA LEU A 7 21.98 9.84 0.87
C LEU A 7 21.15 10.03 2.15
N GLY A 8 20.08 9.25 2.35
CA GLY A 8 19.28 9.29 3.56
C GLY A 8 20.10 8.99 4.81
N LYS A 9 19.76 9.63 5.95
CA LYS A 9 20.45 9.46 7.25
C LYS A 9 21.96 9.75 7.26
N THR A 10 22.52 10.43 6.25
CA THR A 10 23.97 10.68 6.14
C THR A 10 24.48 11.91 6.92
N MET A 11 23.64 12.50 7.77
CA MET A 11 23.96 13.67 8.62
C MET A 11 24.40 14.94 7.85
N ILE A 12 24.08 15.06 6.55
CA ILE A 12 24.51 16.21 5.72
C ILE A 12 23.87 17.51 6.25
N THR A 13 24.68 18.55 6.46
CA THR A 13 24.28 19.87 7.00
C THR A 13 24.38 21.01 5.97
N ASP A 14 24.23 20.72 4.68
CA ASP A 14 24.43 21.68 3.58
C ASP A 14 23.10 22.20 3.01
N VAL A 15 23.15 23.05 1.98
CA VAL A 15 21.97 23.41 1.17
C VAL A 15 21.62 22.30 0.17
N PHE A 16 20.50 22.46 -0.56
CA PHE A 16 20.10 21.49 -1.58
C PHE A 16 21.22 21.27 -2.63
N PRO A 17 21.61 20.01 -2.92
CA PRO A 17 22.79 19.71 -3.75
C PRO A 17 22.55 19.92 -5.25
N PHE A 18 22.51 21.17 -5.71
CA PHE A 18 22.29 21.48 -7.14
C PHE A 18 23.38 20.98 -8.11
N TRP A 19 24.49 20.44 -7.62
CA TRP A 19 25.46 19.74 -8.47
C TRP A 19 24.92 18.42 -9.07
N LEU A 20 23.75 17.94 -8.61
CA LEU A 20 23.02 16.79 -9.16
C LEU A 20 22.66 16.95 -10.65
N GLU A 21 22.67 18.16 -11.21
CA GLU A 21 22.54 18.39 -12.68
C GLU A 21 23.55 17.56 -13.51
N LYS A 22 24.67 17.15 -12.90
CA LYS A 22 25.70 16.30 -13.50
C LYS A 22 25.31 14.81 -13.59
N LEU A 23 24.13 14.43 -13.10
CA LEU A 23 23.59 13.07 -13.11
C LEU A 23 22.35 12.97 -14.03
N PRO A 24 22.50 13.08 -15.36
CA PRO A 24 21.37 13.12 -16.32
C PRO A 24 20.57 11.81 -16.43
N ASN A 25 20.99 10.76 -15.71
CA ASN A 25 20.27 9.49 -15.62
C ASN A 25 19.63 9.25 -14.24
N LEU A 26 19.70 10.22 -13.31
CA LEU A 26 19.13 10.07 -11.98
C LEU A 26 17.60 9.95 -12.06
N ARG A 27 17.07 8.86 -11.51
CA ARG A 27 15.65 8.50 -11.41
C ARG A 27 15.10 8.55 -10.00
N VAL A 28 15.93 8.28 -9.00
CA VAL A 28 15.53 8.25 -7.59
C VAL A 28 16.54 9.06 -6.80
N LEU A 29 16.05 10.05 -6.05
CA LEU A 29 16.83 10.87 -5.14
C LEU A 29 16.24 10.78 -3.73
N VAL A 30 16.98 10.20 -2.80
CA VAL A 30 16.59 10.14 -1.38
C VAL A 30 17.60 10.98 -0.59
N LEU A 31 17.13 12.06 0.03
CA LEU A 31 17.90 12.98 0.86
C LEU A 31 17.38 13.03 2.31
N ARG A 32 16.50 12.09 2.69
CA ARG A 32 15.74 12.14 3.94
C ARG A 32 16.56 12.01 5.22
N ASN A 33 16.01 12.46 6.34
CA ASN A 33 16.62 12.33 7.68
C ASN A 33 18.05 12.92 7.72
N ASN A 34 18.24 14.10 7.12
CA ASN A 34 19.48 14.87 7.15
C ASN A 34 19.26 16.23 7.83
N ASN A 35 20.32 17.04 7.91
CA ASN A 35 20.27 18.41 8.39
C ASN A 35 20.30 19.42 7.23
N LEU A 36 19.84 19.04 6.03
CA LEU A 36 19.88 19.92 4.86
C LEU A 36 18.96 21.11 5.10
N HIS A 37 19.42 22.31 4.76
CA HIS A 37 18.80 23.55 5.21
C HIS A 37 18.73 24.65 4.15
N GLY A 38 17.95 25.70 4.42
CA GLY A 38 17.78 26.84 3.52
C GLY A 38 16.75 26.60 2.43
N GLN A 39 16.69 27.52 1.45
CA GLN A 39 15.65 27.53 0.43
C GLN A 39 16.07 26.73 -0.82
N ILE A 40 15.16 25.92 -1.36
CA ILE A 40 15.36 25.18 -2.62
C ILE A 40 15.02 26.11 -3.80
N GLN A 41 15.88 27.11 -4.03
CA GLN A 41 15.74 28.05 -5.15
C GLN A 41 16.58 27.58 -6.34
N LEU A 42 16.00 27.61 -7.55
CA LEU A 42 16.71 27.29 -8.79
C LEU A 42 17.95 28.19 -8.94
N PRO A 43 19.18 27.64 -8.98
CA PRO A 43 20.39 28.46 -9.05
C PRO A 43 20.55 29.13 -10.42
N ARG A 44 19.91 28.58 -11.47
CA ARG A 44 19.92 29.04 -12.87
C ARG A 44 18.65 28.61 -13.58
N ARG A 45 18.21 29.37 -14.59
CA ARG A 45 17.00 29.10 -15.41
C ARG A 45 16.98 27.79 -16.21
N ASN A 46 18.10 27.08 -16.28
CA ASN A 46 18.26 25.87 -17.13
C ASN A 46 18.61 24.60 -16.33
N PHE A 47 18.42 24.59 -15.01
CA PHE A 47 18.56 23.37 -14.23
C PHE A 47 17.42 22.39 -14.57
N SER A 48 17.74 21.12 -14.78
CA SER A 48 16.76 20.07 -15.10
C SER A 48 17.30 18.70 -14.69
N LEU A 49 16.41 17.82 -14.19
CA LEU A 49 16.70 16.41 -13.92
C LEU A 49 15.70 15.54 -14.71
N PRO A 50 15.89 15.39 -16.04
CA PRO A 50 14.85 14.96 -17.00
C PRO A 50 14.47 13.47 -16.92
N LYS A 51 14.96 12.74 -15.92
CA LYS A 51 14.58 11.34 -15.65
C LYS A 51 14.22 11.10 -14.19
N LEU A 52 14.29 12.13 -13.33
CA LEU A 52 14.01 12.00 -11.90
C LEU A 52 12.51 11.72 -11.73
N GLY A 53 12.22 10.53 -11.21
CA GLY A 53 10.88 9.97 -11.04
C GLY A 53 10.42 9.85 -9.58
N ILE A 54 11.35 9.91 -8.63
CA ILE A 54 11.08 9.78 -7.19
C ILE A 54 12.01 10.74 -6.44
N ILE A 55 11.44 11.56 -5.56
CA ILE A 55 12.20 12.45 -4.69
C ILE A 55 11.68 12.37 -3.24
N ASP A 56 12.55 11.96 -2.32
CA ASP A 56 12.27 12.01 -0.89
C ASP A 56 13.21 13.03 -0.23
N LEU A 57 12.60 14.10 0.30
CA LEU A 57 13.29 15.19 0.99
C LEU A 57 12.93 15.26 2.48
N SER A 58 12.15 14.29 2.99
CA SER A 58 11.56 14.28 4.34
C SER A 58 12.59 14.39 5.46
N SER A 59 12.17 14.80 6.66
CA SER A 59 13.01 14.91 7.86
C SER A 59 14.29 15.73 7.63
N ASN A 60 14.13 16.94 7.07
CA ASN A 60 15.18 17.93 6.83
C ASN A 60 14.82 19.31 7.41
N GLN A 61 15.79 20.24 7.37
CA GLN A 61 15.68 21.61 7.88
C GLN A 61 15.50 22.67 6.76
N PHE A 62 15.01 22.27 5.58
CA PHE A 62 14.68 23.20 4.49
C PHE A 62 13.66 24.25 4.92
N THR A 63 13.77 25.46 4.35
CA THR A 63 12.94 26.62 4.67
C THR A 63 12.45 27.33 3.40
N GLY A 64 11.51 28.27 3.55
CA GLY A 64 10.91 29.00 2.43
C GLY A 64 9.73 28.26 1.78
N ASP A 65 9.23 28.85 0.69
CA ASP A 65 8.06 28.38 -0.04
C ASP A 65 8.32 27.06 -0.79
N PHE A 66 7.24 26.39 -1.21
CA PHE A 66 7.30 25.18 -2.02
C PHE A 66 8.05 25.43 -3.34
N PRO A 67 9.07 24.62 -3.70
CA PRO A 67 9.93 24.86 -4.87
C PRO A 67 9.27 24.38 -6.17
N GLY A 68 8.07 24.91 -6.47
CA GLY A 68 7.23 24.47 -7.58
C GLY A 68 7.90 24.56 -8.95
N GLU A 69 8.68 25.62 -9.21
CA GLU A 69 9.45 25.73 -10.46
C GLU A 69 10.47 24.59 -10.63
N PHE A 70 11.22 24.27 -9.57
CA PHE A 70 12.20 23.18 -9.57
C PHE A 70 11.52 21.82 -9.79
N LEU A 71 10.42 21.55 -9.08
CA LEU A 71 9.67 20.29 -9.20
C LEU A 71 8.97 20.17 -10.56
N SER A 72 8.53 21.28 -11.16
CA SER A 72 7.92 21.29 -12.50
C SER A 72 8.86 20.89 -13.64
N SER A 73 10.17 20.72 -13.36
CA SER A 73 11.16 20.20 -14.29
C SER A 73 11.34 18.67 -14.26
N LEU A 74 10.51 17.96 -13.48
CA LEU A 74 10.59 16.52 -13.23
C LEU A 74 9.39 15.80 -13.90
N ASP A 75 9.68 14.77 -14.73
CA ASP A 75 8.68 14.16 -15.63
C ASP A 75 7.84 13.03 -15.01
N GLU A 76 8.25 12.48 -13.86
CA GLU A 76 7.55 11.47 -13.07
C GLU A 76 7.75 11.84 -11.59
N MET A 77 6.76 11.66 -10.69
CA MET A 77 7.01 11.94 -9.26
C MET A 77 6.16 11.09 -8.30
N LEU A 78 6.85 10.46 -7.35
CA LEU A 78 6.37 10.20 -6.00
C LEU A 78 7.07 11.21 -5.08
N MET A 79 6.31 12.04 -4.35
CA MET A 79 6.87 13.04 -3.45
C MET A 79 6.48 12.74 -2.00
N ASN A 80 7.47 12.48 -1.16
CA ASN A 80 7.30 12.41 0.29
C ASN A 80 8.06 13.55 0.97
N THR A 81 7.34 14.39 1.71
CA THR A 81 7.92 15.54 2.42
C THR A 81 7.33 15.70 3.81
N GLU A 82 7.82 14.96 4.80
CA GLU A 82 7.72 15.41 6.19
C GLU A 82 8.77 16.52 6.44
N ILE A 83 8.53 17.74 5.97
CA ILE A 83 9.49 18.86 5.99
C ILE A 83 8.91 20.03 6.78
N LYS A 84 9.73 21.03 7.12
CA LYS A 84 9.26 22.31 7.69
C LYS A 84 9.08 23.38 6.60
N PHE A 85 8.48 23.03 5.46
CA PHE A 85 8.11 24.06 4.48
C PHE A 85 7.08 25.00 5.11
N HIS A 86 7.22 26.30 4.81
CA HIS A 86 6.42 27.38 5.36
C HIS A 86 6.04 28.36 4.26
N GLY A 87 4.92 29.05 4.43
CA GLY A 87 4.35 29.91 3.38
C GLY A 87 3.33 29.16 2.52
N LYS A 88 3.03 29.70 1.33
CA LYS A 88 1.85 29.29 0.56
C LYS A 88 2.17 28.16 -0.40
N MET A 89 1.23 27.23 -0.58
CA MET A 89 1.27 26.34 -1.74
C MET A 89 1.12 27.15 -3.03
N ALA A 90 2.13 27.05 -3.90
CA ALA A 90 2.21 27.80 -5.15
C ALA A 90 1.39 27.11 -6.26
N GLY A 91 0.90 27.87 -7.25
CA GLY A 91 0.00 27.35 -8.29
C GLY A 91 0.68 26.40 -9.27
N GLU A 92 2.00 26.52 -9.39
CA GLU A 92 2.94 25.75 -10.21
C GLU A 92 2.91 24.25 -9.89
N ILE A 93 2.41 23.85 -8.72
CA ILE A 93 2.19 22.44 -8.35
C ILE A 93 1.28 21.72 -9.36
N GLY A 94 0.35 22.43 -10.00
CA GLY A 94 -0.51 21.88 -11.05
C GLY A 94 0.19 21.55 -12.37
N ASN A 95 1.47 21.93 -12.54
CA ASN A 95 2.25 21.57 -13.74
C ASN A 95 2.78 20.12 -13.69
N LEU A 96 2.72 19.46 -12.52
CA LEU A 96 3.28 18.13 -12.25
C LEU A 96 2.40 17.00 -12.82
N LYS A 97 2.08 17.01 -14.12
CA LYS A 97 1.00 16.18 -14.71
C LYS A 97 1.14 14.66 -14.48
N SER A 98 2.36 14.17 -14.27
CA SER A 98 2.66 12.76 -14.00
C SER A 98 2.77 12.41 -12.50
N LEU A 99 2.30 13.27 -11.60
CA LEU A 99 2.37 13.07 -10.15
C LEU A 99 1.34 12.04 -9.70
N VAL A 100 1.79 10.92 -9.13
CA VAL A 100 0.91 9.82 -8.68
C VAL A 100 0.68 9.86 -7.18
N VAL A 101 1.69 10.23 -6.39
CA VAL A 101 1.58 10.39 -4.92
C VAL A 101 2.21 11.70 -4.48
N LEU A 102 1.44 12.47 -3.72
CA LEU A 102 1.85 13.74 -3.12
C LEU A 102 1.59 13.73 -1.61
N ASN A 103 2.65 13.55 -0.81
CA ASN A 103 2.59 13.72 0.63
C ASN A 103 3.32 15.01 1.05
N LEU A 104 2.53 16.03 1.36
CA LEU A 104 2.92 17.31 1.97
C LEU A 104 2.48 17.40 3.44
N SER A 105 2.18 16.27 4.08
CA SER A 105 1.71 16.25 5.47
C SER A 105 2.79 16.74 6.46
N ARG A 106 2.37 17.14 7.66
CA ARG A 106 3.24 17.58 8.76
C ARG A 106 4.18 18.77 8.45
N ASN A 107 3.87 19.52 7.39
CA ASN A 107 4.55 20.78 7.08
C ASN A 107 3.92 21.95 7.85
N GLY A 108 4.38 23.17 7.59
CA GLY A 108 3.74 24.39 8.07
C GLY A 108 3.25 25.28 6.94
N PHE A 109 2.71 24.69 5.86
CA PHE A 109 2.08 25.42 4.76
C PHE A 109 0.87 26.22 5.24
N ASP A 110 0.73 27.44 4.75
CA ASP A 110 -0.40 28.33 5.02
C ASP A 110 -1.11 28.78 3.73
N GLY A 111 -2.05 29.71 3.85
CA GLY A 111 -2.84 30.18 2.72
C GLY A 111 -3.88 29.16 2.27
N ARG A 112 -4.21 29.13 0.98
CA ARG A 112 -5.27 28.28 0.41
C ARG A 112 -4.67 27.10 -0.35
N ILE A 113 -5.42 26.00 -0.40
CA ILE A 113 -5.16 24.92 -1.36
C ILE A 113 -5.35 25.49 -2.79
N PRO A 114 -4.33 25.43 -3.68
CA PRO A 114 -4.45 25.96 -5.03
C PRO A 114 -5.38 25.08 -5.88
N SER A 115 -6.25 25.69 -6.69
CA SER A 115 -7.19 24.98 -7.55
C SER A 115 -6.50 24.15 -8.64
N SER A 116 -5.27 24.49 -9.02
CA SER A 116 -4.46 23.80 -10.02
C SER A 116 -4.00 22.40 -9.59
N LEU A 117 -4.11 22.04 -8.31
CA LEU A 117 -4.01 20.65 -7.86
C LEU A 117 -5.05 19.74 -8.53
N GLY A 118 -6.20 20.28 -8.95
CA GLY A 118 -7.22 19.54 -9.70
C GLY A 118 -6.81 19.18 -11.13
N ASP A 119 -5.71 19.75 -11.63
CA ASP A 119 -5.19 19.48 -12.97
C ASP A 119 -4.19 18.30 -13.01
N LEU A 120 -4.00 17.60 -11.88
CA LEU A 120 -3.06 16.49 -11.69
C LEU A 120 -3.76 15.14 -11.92
N VAL A 121 -4.25 14.92 -13.13
CA VAL A 121 -5.23 13.86 -13.44
C VAL A 121 -4.78 12.43 -13.07
N GLU A 122 -3.48 12.14 -13.04
CA GLU A 122 -2.91 10.83 -12.66
C GLU A 122 -2.72 10.64 -11.14
N LEU A 123 -3.13 11.60 -10.30
CA LEU A 123 -2.89 11.58 -8.86
C LEU A 123 -3.76 10.53 -8.14
N GLU A 124 -3.12 9.53 -7.55
CA GLU A 124 -3.76 8.43 -6.81
C GLU A 124 -3.81 8.68 -5.29
N SER A 125 -2.89 9.49 -4.74
CA SER A 125 -2.82 9.76 -3.29
C SER A 125 -2.37 11.19 -2.99
N LEU A 126 -3.13 11.88 -2.12
CA LEU A 126 -2.89 13.24 -1.67
C LEU A 126 -3.00 13.35 -0.14
N ASP A 127 -1.88 13.59 0.54
CA ASP A 127 -1.85 13.96 1.95
C ASP A 127 -1.37 15.40 2.13
N LEU A 128 -2.24 16.24 2.69
CA LEU A 128 -2.00 17.64 3.06
C LEU A 128 -2.18 17.84 4.59
N SER A 129 -2.30 16.76 5.36
CA SER A 129 -2.71 16.83 6.75
C SER A 129 -1.66 17.45 7.68
N THR A 130 -2.09 17.92 8.84
CA THR A 130 -1.20 18.49 9.87
C THR A 130 -0.40 19.68 9.32
N ASN A 131 -1.11 20.68 8.80
CA ASN A 131 -0.57 21.91 8.22
C ASN A 131 -1.34 23.14 8.78
N LYS A 132 -1.12 24.33 8.21
CA LYS A 132 -1.83 25.59 8.56
C LYS A 132 -2.73 26.10 7.41
N LEU A 133 -3.15 25.21 6.51
CA LEU A 133 -3.95 25.56 5.33
C LEU A 133 -5.32 26.10 5.73
N SER A 134 -5.88 26.99 4.91
CA SER A 134 -7.05 27.79 5.25
C SER A 134 -7.94 28.07 4.03
N GLY A 135 -9.19 28.46 4.26
CA GLY A 135 -10.16 28.65 3.18
C GLY A 135 -10.77 27.33 2.71
N VAL A 136 -11.40 27.36 1.54
CA VAL A 136 -12.16 26.21 1.01
C VAL A 136 -11.28 25.15 0.37
N ILE A 137 -11.73 23.89 0.43
CA ILE A 137 -11.22 22.83 -0.44
C ILE A 137 -11.70 23.14 -1.87
N PRO A 138 -10.82 23.25 -2.88
CA PRO A 138 -11.21 23.58 -4.24
C PRO A 138 -12.10 22.50 -4.86
N GLN A 139 -13.23 22.89 -5.47
CA GLN A 139 -14.09 21.97 -6.22
C GLN A 139 -13.32 21.28 -7.37
N GLN A 140 -12.26 21.91 -7.88
CA GLN A 140 -11.37 21.33 -8.89
C GLN A 140 -10.73 20.02 -8.45
N LEU A 141 -10.56 19.76 -7.14
CA LEU A 141 -10.04 18.45 -6.71
C LEU A 141 -10.99 17.30 -7.07
N THR A 142 -12.29 17.55 -7.31
CA THR A 142 -13.22 16.49 -7.71
C THR A 142 -13.04 16.01 -9.15
N SER A 143 -12.21 16.68 -9.99
CA SER A 143 -11.85 16.15 -11.33
C SER A 143 -10.71 15.14 -11.30
N LEU A 144 -10.08 14.91 -10.15
CA LEU A 144 -9.09 13.86 -9.96
C LEU A 144 -9.83 12.52 -9.89
N THR A 145 -9.82 11.75 -10.99
CA THR A 145 -10.59 10.50 -11.12
C THR A 145 -9.83 9.23 -10.70
N PHE A 146 -8.55 9.35 -10.37
CA PHE A 146 -7.71 8.27 -9.86
C PHE A 146 -7.42 8.38 -8.35
N LEU A 147 -7.86 9.46 -7.69
CA LEU A 147 -7.53 9.78 -6.31
C LEU A 147 -8.18 8.80 -5.31
N SER A 148 -7.45 7.74 -4.99
CA SER A 148 -7.84 6.69 -4.06
C SER A 148 -7.74 7.12 -2.59
N PHE A 149 -6.79 8.01 -2.29
CA PHE A 149 -6.52 8.50 -0.93
C PHE A 149 -6.49 10.03 -0.89
N LEU A 150 -7.26 10.60 0.04
CA LEU A 150 -7.23 12.01 0.39
C LEU A 150 -7.15 12.17 1.91
N ASN A 151 -6.25 13.01 2.38
CA ASN A 151 -6.18 13.44 3.77
C ASN A 151 -5.86 14.93 3.84
N VAL A 152 -6.81 15.73 4.36
CA VAL A 152 -6.67 17.17 4.61
C VAL A 152 -6.88 17.51 6.09
N SER A 153 -6.81 16.50 6.97
CA SER A 153 -7.07 16.64 8.40
C SER A 153 -6.08 17.56 9.11
N ASN A 154 -6.43 18.05 10.30
CA ASN A 154 -5.58 18.90 11.14
C ASN A 154 -5.04 20.13 10.39
N ASN A 155 -5.96 20.95 9.89
CA ASN A 155 -5.73 22.21 9.19
C ASN A 155 -6.75 23.27 9.66
N ASN A 156 -6.74 24.46 9.07
CA ASN A 156 -7.70 25.53 9.35
C ASN A 156 -8.68 25.77 8.17
N LEU A 157 -9.06 24.69 7.46
CA LEU A 157 -9.96 24.75 6.31
C LEU A 157 -11.40 25.10 6.72
N THR A 158 -12.13 25.72 5.80
CA THR A 158 -13.45 26.31 6.01
C THR A 158 -14.42 25.99 4.88
N GLY A 159 -15.72 25.91 5.18
CA GLY A 159 -16.79 25.81 4.17
C GLY A 159 -17.21 24.38 3.85
N LEU A 160 -18.02 24.25 2.79
CA LEU A 160 -18.61 22.98 2.38
C LEU A 160 -17.55 22.04 1.76
N ILE A 161 -17.55 20.78 2.19
CA ILE A 161 -16.76 19.72 1.54
C ILE A 161 -17.28 19.50 0.09
N PRO A 162 -16.40 19.56 -0.93
CA PRO A 162 -16.78 19.30 -2.32
C PRO A 162 -17.42 17.93 -2.50
N LYS A 163 -18.43 17.86 -3.37
CA LYS A 163 -19.12 16.61 -3.73
C LYS A 163 -18.85 16.26 -5.19
N GLY A 164 -18.72 14.96 -5.48
CA GLY A 164 -18.46 14.43 -6.82
C GLY A 164 -17.40 13.33 -6.83
N TYR A 165 -17.54 12.35 -7.73
CA TYR A 165 -16.59 11.26 -7.94
C TYR A 165 -16.09 10.62 -6.62
N GLN A 166 -14.77 10.58 -6.39
CA GLN A 166 -14.15 9.95 -5.22
C GLN A 166 -14.33 10.77 -3.92
N PHE A 167 -14.64 12.07 -3.98
CA PHE A 167 -14.86 12.90 -2.79
C PHE A 167 -16.05 12.42 -1.94
N ASN A 168 -17.05 11.79 -2.58
CA ASN A 168 -18.19 11.17 -1.89
C ASN A 168 -17.81 9.87 -1.14
N THR A 169 -16.57 9.40 -1.26
CA THR A 169 -16.12 8.08 -0.76
C THR A 169 -15.14 8.16 0.40
N TYR A 170 -14.56 9.35 0.64
CA TYR A 170 -13.67 9.59 1.77
C TYR A 170 -14.47 9.70 3.08
N THR A 171 -13.88 9.25 4.18
CA THR A 171 -14.52 9.25 5.50
C THR A 171 -14.33 10.59 6.21
N ASN A 172 -15.00 10.76 7.35
CA ASN A 172 -14.80 11.87 8.27
C ASN A 172 -13.32 12.13 8.59
N ASP A 173 -12.52 11.07 8.80
CA ASP A 173 -11.10 11.13 9.16
C ASP A 173 -10.27 11.99 8.20
N SER A 174 -10.53 11.91 6.90
CA SER A 174 -9.87 12.74 5.87
C SER A 174 -10.04 14.24 6.10
N TYR A 175 -11.01 14.67 6.89
CA TYR A 175 -11.39 16.07 7.11
C TYR A 175 -11.34 16.52 8.59
N LEU A 176 -11.15 15.59 9.54
CA LEU A 176 -11.12 15.89 10.98
C LEU A 176 -10.06 16.93 11.36
N GLY A 177 -10.21 17.57 12.51
CA GLY A 177 -9.29 18.62 12.96
C GLY A 177 -9.37 19.95 12.19
N ASN A 178 -10.33 20.11 11.27
CA ASN A 178 -10.63 21.38 10.60
C ASN A 178 -11.86 22.07 11.26
N PRO A 179 -11.68 23.18 12.01
CA PRO A 179 -12.77 23.80 12.76
C PRO A 179 -13.81 24.50 11.89
N GLY A 180 -13.51 24.82 10.62
CA GLY A 180 -14.42 25.50 9.71
C GLY A 180 -15.10 24.63 8.66
N LEU A 181 -14.72 23.36 8.48
CA LEU A 181 -15.34 22.47 7.48
C LEU A 181 -16.72 21.98 7.92
N CYS A 182 -17.61 21.79 6.93
CA CYS A 182 -18.97 21.35 7.13
C CYS A 182 -19.50 20.57 5.91
N GLY A 183 -20.60 19.83 6.10
CA GLY A 183 -21.21 18.91 5.14
C GLY A 183 -20.63 17.49 5.19
N GLU A 184 -21.39 16.54 4.63
CA GLU A 184 -21.00 15.13 4.51
C GLU A 184 -19.56 14.95 3.98
N PRO A 185 -18.74 14.08 4.59
CA PRO A 185 -19.05 13.09 5.64
C PRO A 185 -18.99 13.63 7.09
N LEU A 186 -18.83 14.93 7.31
CA LEU A 186 -18.86 15.51 8.66
C LEU A 186 -20.29 15.78 9.12
N SER A 187 -20.63 15.38 10.34
CA SER A 187 -21.95 15.61 10.97
C SER A 187 -22.27 17.09 11.26
N ARG A 188 -21.47 18.04 10.76
CA ARG A 188 -21.64 19.48 10.96
C ARG A 188 -22.34 20.07 9.73
N SER A 189 -23.56 20.56 9.92
CA SER A 189 -24.26 21.32 8.88
C SER A 189 -23.54 22.63 8.57
N CYS A 190 -23.56 23.04 7.30
CA CYS A 190 -23.10 24.37 6.91
C CYS A 190 -24.20 25.39 7.21
N SER A 191 -23.97 26.29 8.16
CA SER A 191 -24.82 27.46 8.36
C SER A 191 -24.65 28.41 7.18
N GLU A 192 -25.75 28.80 6.53
CA GLU A 192 -25.71 29.95 5.63
C GLU A 192 -25.35 31.23 6.41
N PRO A 193 -24.66 32.21 5.79
CA PRO A 193 -24.32 33.48 6.43
C PRO A 193 -25.55 34.41 6.49
N THR A 194 -26.54 34.08 7.32
CA THR A 194 -27.68 34.96 7.57
C THR A 194 -27.29 36.13 8.47
N GLY A 195 -27.44 37.34 7.95
CA GLY A 195 -27.20 38.57 8.69
C GLY A 195 -28.13 38.76 9.89
N SER A 196 -27.68 39.64 10.77
CA SER A 196 -28.35 40.14 11.98
C SER A 196 -29.89 40.31 11.90
N THR A 197 -30.64 39.61 12.78
CA THR A 197 -31.71 40.26 13.60
C THR A 197 -32.10 39.47 14.85
N LEU A 198 -31.86 40.11 16.01
CA LEU A 198 -32.58 40.10 17.30
C LEU A 198 -33.67 39.01 17.60
N GLN A 199 -33.45 38.27 18.70
CA GLN A 199 -34.47 37.68 19.61
C GLN A 199 -35.22 38.79 20.43
N PRO A 200 -36.15 38.56 21.43
CA PRO A 200 -36.49 37.34 22.22
C PRO A 200 -38.01 37.24 22.67
N PRO A 201 -38.46 36.66 23.82
CA PRO A 201 -38.00 35.55 24.69
C PRO A 201 -39.09 34.47 25.11
N SER A 202 -38.68 33.51 25.97
CA SER A 202 -39.45 32.72 26.98
C SER A 202 -40.00 31.35 26.54
N GLN A 203 -39.97 30.22 27.29
CA GLN A 203 -39.50 29.80 28.64
C GLN A 203 -38.88 28.37 28.52
N GLY A 204 -38.27 27.67 29.50
CA GLY A 204 -37.88 27.94 30.90
C GLY A 204 -37.84 26.63 31.76
N ASP A 205 -36.75 26.39 32.51
CA ASP A 205 -36.48 25.29 33.50
C ASP A 205 -36.65 23.80 33.07
N ASP A 206 -36.13 22.78 33.78
CA ASP A 206 -34.83 22.57 34.46
C ASP A 206 -34.65 21.05 34.78
N SER A 207 -33.40 20.59 34.91
CA SER A 207 -32.96 19.39 35.66
C SER A 207 -33.29 17.96 35.18
N SER A 208 -32.28 17.10 35.43
CA SER A 208 -32.11 15.66 35.15
C SER A 208 -32.98 14.67 35.96
N LYS A 209 -33.29 13.49 35.39
CA LYS A 209 -32.69 12.16 35.76
C LYS A 209 -33.44 10.91 35.23
N GLU A 210 -32.64 9.87 34.91
CA GLU A 210 -32.91 8.40 35.02
C GLU A 210 -34.13 7.82 34.24
N SER A 211 -34.18 6.56 33.76
CA SER A 211 -33.51 5.27 34.07
C SER A 211 -33.50 4.37 32.80
N LEU A 212 -33.02 3.12 32.67
CA LEU A 212 -32.98 1.92 33.54
C LEU A 212 -31.92 0.90 32.99
N PHE A 213 -31.09 0.32 33.89
CA PHE A 213 -30.71 -1.12 34.03
C PHE A 213 -30.17 -1.96 32.84
N ASP A 214 -29.24 -2.94 33.00
CA ASP A 214 -28.31 -3.33 34.08
C ASP A 214 -27.26 -4.35 33.57
N TRP A 215 -26.22 -4.69 34.36
CA TRP A 215 -25.15 -5.63 34.00
C TRP A 215 -24.89 -6.72 35.08
N ARG A 216 -24.77 -7.99 34.61
CA ARG A 216 -24.16 -9.18 35.26
C ARG A 216 -24.97 -10.00 36.28
N PHE A 217 -25.10 -11.29 35.95
CA PHE A 217 -24.73 -12.41 36.83
C PHE A 217 -23.87 -13.42 36.05
N ALA A 218 -23.09 -14.26 36.75
CA ALA A 218 -22.07 -15.13 36.13
C ALA A 218 -21.99 -16.52 36.80
N GLY A 219 -21.59 -17.55 36.03
CA GLY A 219 -20.72 -18.64 36.54
C GLY A 219 -21.24 -20.10 36.54
N SER A 220 -20.39 -21.00 35.97
CA SER A 220 -20.28 -22.47 36.19
C SER A 220 -21.36 -23.44 35.63
N GLY A 221 -21.03 -24.64 35.13
CA GLY A 221 -19.71 -25.23 34.78
C GLY A 221 -19.70 -26.75 34.43
N TYR A 222 -18.58 -27.21 33.81
CA TYR A 222 -17.97 -28.56 33.74
C TYR A 222 -18.47 -29.74 32.84
N ALA A 223 -17.51 -30.23 32.00
CA ALA A 223 -17.13 -31.65 31.68
C ALA A 223 -18.14 -32.61 30.98
N SER A 224 -17.76 -33.66 30.22
CA SER A 224 -16.49 -34.15 29.61
C SER A 224 -16.81 -35.30 28.62
N GLY A 225 -15.90 -35.65 27.67
CA GLY A 225 -16.04 -36.90 26.90
C GLY A 225 -15.19 -37.04 25.61
N ILE A 226 -14.16 -37.90 25.65
CA ILE A 226 -13.41 -38.42 24.49
C ILE A 226 -13.54 -39.96 24.50
N VAL A 227 -13.78 -40.63 23.36
CA VAL A 227 -13.20 -41.94 23.00
C VAL A 227 -13.12 -42.07 21.46
N VAL A 228 -12.09 -42.77 20.99
CA VAL A 228 -11.65 -42.94 19.59
C VAL A 228 -12.22 -44.21 18.94
N GLY A 229 -12.37 -44.21 17.61
CA GLY A 229 -12.45 -45.42 16.77
C GLY A 229 -11.47 -45.35 15.59
N LEU A 230 -10.50 -46.26 15.53
CA LEU A 230 -9.51 -46.40 14.46
C LEU A 230 -9.86 -47.59 13.55
N ALA A 231 -9.77 -47.44 12.22
CA ALA A 231 -9.07 -48.39 11.33
C ALA A 231 -9.09 -47.98 9.84
N LEU A 232 -7.88 -47.78 9.30
CA LEU A 232 -7.42 -48.21 7.96
C LEU A 232 -8.14 -47.73 6.69
N GLY A 233 -7.46 -46.83 5.96
CA GLY A 233 -7.00 -47.20 4.62
C GLY A 233 -7.65 -46.53 3.40
N TYR A 234 -7.30 -45.27 3.14
CA TYR A 234 -6.81 -44.89 1.80
C TYR A 234 -5.83 -43.73 1.92
N ALA A 235 -4.69 -43.81 1.23
CA ALA A 235 -3.66 -42.79 1.29
C ALA A 235 -3.94 -41.70 0.25
N PHE A 236 -4.25 -40.49 0.70
CA PHE A 236 -4.05 -39.25 -0.05
C PHE A 236 -3.51 -38.17 0.88
N LEU A 237 -2.73 -37.26 0.28
CA LEU A 237 -1.77 -36.36 0.93
C LEU A 237 -2.42 -35.39 1.95
N PRO A 238 -1.68 -34.92 2.98
CA PRO A 238 -2.21 -33.90 3.88
C PRO A 238 -2.51 -32.60 3.14
N ASP A 239 -3.69 -32.01 3.40
CA ASP A 239 -4.11 -30.73 2.84
C ASP A 239 -3.12 -29.62 3.20
N PHE A 240 -2.24 -29.24 2.27
CA PHE A 240 -1.33 -28.12 2.43
C PHE A 240 -2.13 -26.83 2.58
N GLN A 241 -1.85 -26.09 3.64
CA GLN A 241 -2.52 -24.83 3.92
C GLN A 241 -1.60 -23.68 3.48
N TYR A 242 -2.11 -22.70 2.73
CA TYR A 242 -1.36 -21.46 2.48
C TYR A 242 -2.33 -20.28 2.47
N HIS A 243 -1.84 -19.12 2.91
CA HIS A 243 -2.74 -18.07 3.39
C HIS A 243 -2.40 -16.67 2.88
N GLU A 244 -1.12 -16.36 2.65
CA GLU A 244 -0.68 -15.16 1.92
C GLU A 244 0.24 -15.57 0.76
N GLY A 245 -0.20 -15.30 -0.48
CA GLY A 245 0.52 -15.69 -1.68
C GLY A 245 1.92 -15.09 -1.75
N THR A 246 2.06 -13.82 -1.39
CA THR A 246 3.33 -13.09 -1.46
C THR A 246 4.36 -13.68 -0.51
N THR A 247 3.99 -14.01 0.73
CA THR A 247 4.91 -14.59 1.74
C THR A 247 5.39 -15.97 1.34
N TRP A 248 4.50 -16.83 0.82
CA TRP A 248 4.88 -18.15 0.31
C TRP A 248 5.78 -18.06 -0.94
N LEU A 249 5.42 -17.21 -1.91
CA LEU A 249 6.19 -17.03 -3.14
C LEU A 249 7.59 -16.46 -2.87
N LYS A 250 7.71 -15.50 -1.94
CA LYS A 250 9.01 -14.97 -1.48
C LYS A 250 9.92 -16.11 -0.99
N SER A 251 9.41 -16.96 -0.09
CA SER A 251 10.14 -18.13 0.41
C SER A 251 10.56 -19.08 -0.71
N LEU A 252 9.65 -19.45 -1.62
CA LEU A 252 9.93 -20.34 -2.73
C LEU A 252 11.02 -19.79 -3.67
N ILE A 253 10.88 -18.55 -4.16
CA ILE A 253 11.87 -17.93 -5.07
C ILE A 253 13.22 -17.79 -4.34
N TYR A 254 13.21 -17.36 -3.08
CA TYR A 254 14.42 -17.24 -2.28
C TYR A 254 15.14 -18.59 -2.13
N SER A 255 14.42 -19.65 -1.75
CA SER A 255 14.97 -21.01 -1.64
C SER A 255 15.48 -21.57 -2.97
N ILE A 256 14.81 -21.30 -4.10
CA ILE A 256 15.25 -21.75 -5.43
C ILE A 256 16.56 -21.06 -5.85
N LEU A 257 16.68 -19.75 -5.62
CA LEU A 257 17.89 -19.01 -5.99
C LEU A 257 19.06 -19.28 -5.03
N ASN A 258 18.78 -19.64 -3.78
CA ASN A 258 19.78 -19.84 -2.72
C ASN A 258 19.95 -21.30 -2.28
N ARG A 259 19.51 -22.30 -3.08
CA ARG A 259 19.65 -23.75 -2.74
C ARG A 259 21.02 -24.16 -2.17
N PRO A 260 22.18 -23.66 -2.65
CA PRO A 260 23.49 -24.04 -2.10
C PRO A 260 23.81 -23.49 -0.69
N SER A 261 23.07 -22.47 -0.24
CA SER A 261 23.27 -21.80 1.03
C SER A 261 22.34 -22.37 2.11
N LYS A 262 22.83 -22.44 3.35
CA LYS A 262 22.00 -22.86 4.51
C LYS A 262 20.70 -22.05 4.56
N ASN A 263 19.58 -22.72 4.84
CA ASN A 263 18.25 -22.14 4.75
C ASN A 263 18.05 -20.96 5.74
N LYS A 264 18.24 -19.72 5.23
CA LYS A 264 18.04 -18.50 6.01
C LYS A 264 16.59 -18.32 6.52
N LEU A 265 15.59 -18.93 5.88
CA LEU A 265 14.17 -18.82 6.30
C LEU A 265 13.88 -19.37 7.71
N VAL A 266 14.85 -20.05 8.33
CA VAL A 266 14.81 -20.51 9.73
C VAL A 266 15.13 -19.38 10.71
N VAL A 267 15.93 -18.39 10.30
CA VAL A 267 16.53 -17.35 11.16
C VAL A 267 16.28 -15.91 10.69
N GLU A 268 15.74 -15.72 9.48
CA GLU A 268 15.37 -14.42 8.90
C GLU A 268 13.97 -14.53 8.27
N HIS A 269 13.12 -13.52 8.48
CA HIS A 269 11.74 -13.53 7.98
C HIS A 269 11.69 -13.39 6.44
N PRO A 270 10.76 -14.04 5.72
CA PRO A 270 10.68 -13.96 4.25
C PRO A 270 10.57 -12.54 3.67
N HIS A 271 10.06 -11.58 4.44
CA HIS A 271 10.00 -10.17 4.03
C HIS A 271 11.32 -9.40 4.19
N GLU A 272 12.23 -9.81 5.07
CA GLU A 272 13.58 -9.23 5.17
C GLU A 272 14.46 -9.77 4.03
N LEU A 273 14.35 -11.07 3.74
CA LEU A 273 15.08 -11.74 2.66
C LEU A 273 14.64 -11.30 1.26
N VAL A 274 13.37 -10.90 1.12
CA VAL A 274 12.79 -10.37 -0.11
C VAL A 274 12.01 -9.11 0.21
N PRO A 275 12.69 -7.95 0.34
CA PRO A 275 12.06 -6.71 0.73
C PRO A 275 11.13 -6.17 -0.37
N PHE A 276 10.16 -5.36 0.05
CA PHE A 276 9.24 -4.69 -0.87
C PHE A 276 9.93 -3.48 -1.52
N LEU A 277 9.73 -3.29 -2.82
CA LEU A 277 10.33 -2.21 -3.62
C LEU A 277 9.80 -0.85 -3.16
N GLU A 278 8.48 -0.72 -3.08
CA GLU A 278 7.77 0.47 -2.61
C GLU A 278 8.13 0.84 -1.17
N ILE A 279 8.37 -0.15 -0.32
CA ILE A 279 8.70 0.09 1.09
C ILE A 279 10.18 0.45 1.26
N GLN A 280 11.11 -0.11 0.47
CA GLN A 280 12.54 0.25 0.56
C GLN A 280 12.83 1.73 0.30
N VAL A 281 11.96 2.43 -0.44
CA VAL A 281 12.05 3.89 -0.61
C VAL A 281 11.83 4.62 0.73
N PHE A 282 10.99 4.07 1.61
CA PHE A 282 10.54 4.68 2.86
C PHE A 282 11.08 4.00 4.15
N ALA A 283 11.69 2.81 4.06
CA ALA A 283 12.13 2.02 5.22
C ALA A 283 13.22 2.74 6.04
N GLU A 284 13.01 2.96 7.34
CA GLU A 284 14.00 3.62 8.22
C GLU A 284 15.12 2.66 8.69
N ALA A 285 15.72 1.88 7.79
CA ALA A 285 16.83 0.98 8.13
C ALA A 285 18.15 1.73 8.40
N ASP A 286 19.03 1.18 9.23
CA ASP A 286 20.41 1.67 9.44
C ASP A 286 21.42 0.99 8.51
N GLU A 287 21.00 -0.09 7.82
CA GLU A 287 21.76 -0.75 6.75
C GLU A 287 21.29 -0.26 5.36
N PRO A 288 22.17 -0.26 4.34
CA PRO A 288 21.79 0.14 2.98
C PRO A 288 20.68 -0.78 2.43
N PRO A 289 19.64 -0.23 1.76
CA PRO A 289 18.59 -1.03 1.15
C PRO A 289 19.15 -2.13 0.23
N VAL A 290 18.45 -3.25 0.07
CA VAL A 290 18.86 -4.35 -0.85
C VAL A 290 18.99 -3.86 -2.31
N LEU A 291 18.31 -2.77 -2.66
CA LEU A 291 18.50 -2.05 -3.93
C LEU A 291 19.89 -1.39 -4.07
N ALA A 292 20.48 -0.92 -2.97
CA ALA A 292 21.75 -0.21 -2.91
C ALA A 292 22.94 -1.11 -2.52
N ALA A 293 22.69 -2.26 -1.89
CA ALA A 293 23.72 -3.22 -1.51
C ALA A 293 24.47 -3.78 -2.73
N PRO A 294 25.83 -3.83 -2.71
CA PRO A 294 26.60 -4.59 -3.70
C PRO A 294 26.21 -6.07 -3.66
N SER A 295 26.00 -6.68 -4.83
CA SER A 295 25.61 -8.09 -4.93
C SER A 295 26.32 -8.75 -6.12
N ASP A 296 26.97 -9.88 -5.86
CA ASP A 296 27.53 -10.77 -6.88
C ASP A 296 26.46 -11.66 -7.55
N GLY A 297 25.19 -11.54 -7.13
CA GLY A 297 24.08 -12.38 -7.57
C GLY A 297 22.83 -11.59 -7.99
N PRO A 298 21.75 -12.30 -8.40
CA PRO A 298 20.49 -11.66 -8.76
C PRO A 298 19.84 -11.02 -7.52
N ARG A 299 19.53 -9.72 -7.60
CA ARG A 299 18.75 -9.02 -6.57
C ARG A 299 17.30 -9.46 -6.63
N LEU A 300 16.73 -9.82 -5.49
CA LEU A 300 15.36 -10.29 -5.32
C LEU A 300 14.57 -9.26 -4.51
N PHE A 301 13.44 -8.83 -5.03
CA PHE A 301 12.52 -7.87 -4.41
C PHE A 301 11.08 -8.22 -4.82
N ALA A 302 10.12 -7.83 -3.99
CA ALA A 302 8.69 -7.95 -4.29
C ALA A 302 8.05 -6.57 -4.44
N THR A 303 6.87 -6.50 -5.05
CA THR A 303 6.13 -5.24 -5.13
C THR A 303 4.65 -5.48 -5.33
N HIS A 304 3.82 -4.57 -4.81
CA HIS A 304 2.40 -4.48 -5.14
C HIS A 304 2.10 -3.33 -6.13
N ILE A 305 3.12 -2.64 -6.65
CA ILE A 305 2.92 -1.53 -7.59
C ILE A 305 2.20 -2.05 -8.86
N PRO A 306 1.12 -1.39 -9.32
CA PRO A 306 0.43 -1.73 -10.57
C PRO A 306 1.38 -1.73 -11.78
N TYR A 307 1.11 -2.64 -12.71
CA TYR A 307 1.90 -2.78 -13.94
C TYR A 307 2.00 -1.47 -14.73
N GLN A 308 0.94 -0.65 -14.72
CA GLN A 308 0.83 0.65 -15.38
C GLN A 308 2.01 1.55 -15.00
N LEU A 309 2.32 1.65 -13.70
CA LEU A 309 3.39 2.48 -13.15
C LEU A 309 4.79 1.89 -13.40
N LEU A 310 4.93 0.56 -13.48
CA LEU A 310 6.20 -0.11 -13.79
C LEU A 310 6.43 -0.37 -15.30
N SER A 311 5.45 -0.02 -16.14
CA SER A 311 5.38 -0.47 -17.54
C SER A 311 6.65 -0.15 -18.33
N LYS A 312 7.12 1.10 -18.34
CA LYS A 312 8.37 1.52 -19.04
C LYS A 312 9.57 0.68 -18.59
N THR A 313 9.72 0.49 -17.27
CA THR A 313 10.81 -0.29 -16.66
C THR A 313 10.74 -1.75 -17.08
N LEU A 314 9.57 -2.39 -16.98
CA LEU A 314 9.38 -3.80 -17.32
C LEU A 314 9.53 -4.11 -18.82
N HIS A 315 9.20 -3.17 -19.71
CA HIS A 315 9.51 -3.31 -21.13
C HIS A 315 11.01 -3.17 -21.43
N SER A 316 11.69 -2.21 -20.79
CA SER A 316 13.12 -1.95 -21.04
C SER A 316 14.09 -2.94 -20.36
N SER A 317 13.62 -3.66 -19.33
CA SER A 317 14.46 -4.49 -18.46
C SER A 317 14.49 -5.97 -18.90
N PRO A 318 15.61 -6.68 -18.70
CA PRO A 318 15.69 -8.15 -18.79
C PRO A 318 15.21 -8.85 -17.50
N CYS A 319 14.63 -8.12 -16.54
CA CYS A 319 14.13 -8.67 -15.27
C CYS A 319 13.14 -9.82 -15.50
N LYS A 320 13.16 -10.80 -14.58
CA LYS A 320 12.15 -11.87 -14.50
C LYS A 320 11.12 -11.48 -13.44
N VAL A 321 9.85 -11.48 -13.83
CA VAL A 321 8.71 -11.20 -12.95
C VAL A 321 7.93 -12.49 -12.74
N VAL A 322 7.60 -12.80 -11.49
CA VAL A 322 6.66 -13.87 -11.15
C VAL A 322 5.45 -13.21 -10.51
N TYR A 323 4.37 -13.09 -11.29
CA TYR A 323 3.13 -12.46 -10.84
C TYR A 323 2.17 -13.51 -10.31
N LEU A 324 1.75 -13.36 -9.05
CA LEU A 324 0.84 -14.25 -8.37
C LEU A 324 -0.48 -13.55 -8.08
N THR A 325 -1.57 -14.21 -8.46
CA THR A 325 -2.93 -13.78 -8.17
C THR A 325 -3.72 -14.91 -7.46
N ARG A 326 -4.84 -14.58 -6.84
CA ARG A 326 -5.71 -15.49 -6.07
C ARG A 326 -7.16 -15.07 -6.25
N ASN A 327 -8.12 -15.98 -6.14
CA ASN A 327 -9.55 -15.71 -6.29
C ASN A 327 -9.96 -14.39 -5.59
N PRO A 328 -10.62 -13.43 -6.28
CA PRO A 328 -10.90 -12.11 -5.74
C PRO A 328 -11.68 -12.14 -4.42
N LYS A 329 -12.51 -13.15 -4.19
CA LYS A 329 -13.28 -13.32 -2.95
C LYS A 329 -12.40 -13.65 -1.73
N ASP A 330 -11.43 -14.56 -1.90
CA ASP A 330 -10.46 -14.86 -0.84
C ASP A 330 -9.48 -13.69 -0.65
N THR A 331 -9.07 -13.02 -1.74
CA THR A 331 -8.21 -11.83 -1.69
C THR A 331 -8.86 -10.70 -0.91
N LEU A 332 -10.14 -10.40 -1.16
CA LEU A 332 -10.93 -9.42 -0.40
C LEU A 332 -10.95 -9.75 1.10
N VAL A 333 -11.29 -10.99 1.46
CA VAL A 333 -11.36 -11.40 2.88
C VAL A 333 -9.98 -11.32 3.54
N SER A 334 -8.92 -11.68 2.83
CA SER A 334 -7.55 -11.54 3.32
C SER A 334 -7.15 -10.07 3.54
N LEU A 335 -7.48 -9.18 2.59
CA LEU A 335 -7.24 -7.74 2.69
C LEU A 335 -8.04 -7.11 3.84
N TRP A 336 -9.31 -7.49 4.02
CA TRP A 336 -10.15 -7.01 5.11
C TRP A 336 -9.57 -7.38 6.49
N HIS A 337 -9.16 -8.64 6.68
CA HIS A 337 -8.47 -9.07 7.91
C HIS A 337 -7.15 -8.32 8.13
N PHE A 338 -6.37 -8.11 7.07
CA PHE A 338 -5.10 -7.39 7.14
C PHE A 338 -5.29 -5.93 7.57
N VAL A 339 -6.19 -5.19 6.91
CA VAL A 339 -6.47 -3.78 7.23
C VAL A 339 -7.09 -3.63 8.62
N ASN A 340 -8.00 -4.51 9.03
CA ASN A 340 -8.56 -4.44 10.38
C ASN A 340 -7.55 -4.87 11.47
N LYS A 341 -6.53 -5.67 11.15
CA LYS A 341 -5.41 -5.93 12.06
C LYS A 341 -4.46 -4.72 12.14
N TRP A 342 -4.21 -4.04 11.02
CA TRP A 342 -3.44 -2.78 10.97
C TRP A 342 -4.10 -1.68 11.82
N ASN A 343 -5.40 -1.50 11.64
CA ASN A 343 -6.18 -0.42 12.27
C ASN A 343 -6.56 -0.72 13.74
N LYS A 344 -5.92 -1.72 14.39
CA LYS A 344 -6.24 -2.13 15.77
C LYS A 344 -6.09 -1.03 16.81
N GLU A 345 -5.19 -0.08 16.59
CA GLU A 345 -4.94 1.05 17.50
C GLU A 345 -5.95 2.19 17.29
N ASN A 346 -6.65 2.22 16.15
CA ASN A 346 -7.71 3.18 15.83
C ASN A 346 -9.00 2.44 15.43
N PRO A 347 -9.85 2.03 16.39
CA PRO A 347 -11.08 1.27 16.11
C PRO A 347 -12.03 1.94 15.11
N HIS A 348 -12.00 3.28 15.00
CA HIS A 348 -12.77 4.05 14.03
C HIS A 348 -12.33 3.87 12.56
N GLN A 349 -11.16 3.29 12.31
CA GLN A 349 -10.60 3.02 10.99
C GLN A 349 -10.84 1.57 10.51
N SER A 350 -11.40 0.70 11.36
CA SER A 350 -11.72 -0.68 10.95
C SER A 350 -12.96 -0.73 10.05
N TRP A 351 -12.85 -1.38 8.90
CA TRP A 351 -13.96 -1.50 7.94
C TRP A 351 -14.93 -2.61 8.34
N SER A 352 -16.22 -2.41 8.08
CA SER A 352 -17.15 -3.54 8.00
C SER A 352 -16.84 -4.40 6.78
N LEU A 353 -17.27 -5.66 6.77
CA LEU A 353 -17.03 -6.54 5.64
C LEU A 353 -17.80 -6.07 4.39
N ASP A 354 -19.00 -5.50 4.57
CA ASP A 354 -19.80 -4.91 3.48
C ASP A 354 -19.11 -3.66 2.89
N GLU A 355 -18.54 -2.79 3.75
CA GLU A 355 -17.77 -1.63 3.30
C GLU A 355 -16.53 -2.05 2.50
N ALA A 356 -15.78 -3.03 3.01
CA ALA A 356 -14.60 -3.56 2.32
C ALA A 356 -14.98 -4.23 0.99
N THR A 357 -16.10 -4.95 0.94
CA THR A 357 -16.64 -5.55 -0.28
C THR A 357 -16.97 -4.48 -1.31
N ASP A 358 -17.67 -3.42 -0.90
CA ASP A 358 -18.08 -2.35 -1.80
C ASP A 358 -16.89 -1.50 -2.29
N ARG A 359 -15.94 -1.18 -1.40
CA ARG A 359 -14.64 -0.57 -1.74
C ARG A 359 -13.89 -1.39 -2.79
N PHE A 360 -13.72 -2.69 -2.56
CA PHE A 360 -13.05 -3.61 -3.48
C PHE A 360 -13.76 -3.70 -4.85
N CYS A 361 -15.09 -3.83 -4.85
CA CYS A 361 -15.88 -3.88 -6.08
C CYS A 361 -15.81 -2.56 -6.89
N ARG A 362 -15.62 -1.42 -6.23
CA ARG A 362 -15.39 -0.11 -6.87
C ARG A 362 -13.92 0.14 -7.25
N GLY A 363 -13.01 -0.78 -6.95
CA GLY A 363 -11.57 -0.63 -7.18
C GLY A 363 -10.84 0.26 -6.17
N VAL A 364 -11.55 0.74 -5.13
CA VAL A 364 -11.01 1.63 -4.08
C VAL A 364 -10.41 0.79 -2.95
N SER A 365 -9.35 0.05 -3.27
CA SER A 365 -8.59 -0.80 -2.34
C SER A 365 -7.11 -0.43 -2.34
N LEU A 366 -6.36 -0.86 -1.32
CA LEU A 366 -4.90 -0.73 -1.32
C LEU A 366 -4.32 -1.42 -2.58
N TYR A 367 -3.54 -0.68 -3.37
CA TYR A 367 -3.05 -1.08 -4.71
C TYR A 367 -4.16 -1.52 -5.71
N GLY A 368 -5.40 -1.07 -5.51
CA GLY A 368 -6.50 -1.27 -6.45
C GLY A 368 -6.46 -0.34 -7.66
N PRO A 369 -7.30 -0.55 -8.68
CA PRO A 369 -8.31 -1.61 -8.77
C PRO A 369 -7.73 -3.01 -8.98
N TYR A 370 -8.24 -4.00 -8.23
CA TYR A 370 -7.76 -5.38 -8.28
C TYR A 370 -7.77 -5.99 -9.70
N TYR A 371 -8.86 -5.81 -10.44
CA TYR A 371 -9.01 -6.41 -11.77
C TYR A 371 -7.99 -5.83 -12.77
N ASP A 372 -7.86 -4.50 -12.80
CA ASP A 372 -6.95 -3.79 -13.69
C ASP A 372 -5.46 -4.06 -13.36
N HIS A 373 -5.15 -4.33 -12.08
CA HIS A 373 -3.83 -4.83 -11.63
C HIS A 373 -3.53 -6.21 -12.21
N VAL A 374 -4.44 -7.18 -12.06
CA VAL A 374 -4.29 -8.54 -12.60
C VAL A 374 -4.22 -8.53 -14.13
N ILE A 375 -5.07 -7.75 -14.80
CA ILE A 375 -5.13 -7.62 -16.26
C ILE A 375 -3.77 -7.15 -16.80
N GLY A 376 -3.18 -6.10 -16.21
CA GLY A 376 -1.91 -5.54 -16.66
C GLY A 376 -0.77 -6.57 -16.68
N TYR A 377 -0.60 -7.32 -15.58
CA TYR A 377 0.40 -8.38 -15.51
C TYR A 377 0.04 -9.61 -16.35
N LYS A 378 -1.26 -9.93 -16.52
CA LYS A 378 -1.69 -11.01 -17.42
C LYS A 378 -1.34 -10.71 -18.87
N GLU A 379 -1.67 -9.52 -19.36
CA GLU A 379 -1.30 -9.09 -20.71
C GLU A 379 0.22 -9.08 -20.92
N LEU A 380 0.99 -8.63 -19.92
CA LEU A 380 2.44 -8.64 -20.00
C LEU A 380 2.99 -10.07 -20.11
N SER A 381 2.43 -11.05 -19.36
CA SER A 381 2.82 -12.46 -19.47
C SER A 381 2.53 -13.08 -20.84
N LEU A 382 1.46 -12.64 -21.52
CA LEU A 382 1.14 -13.08 -22.88
C LEU A 382 2.06 -12.43 -23.93
N LYS A 383 2.53 -11.22 -23.68
CA LYS A 383 3.46 -10.47 -24.55
C LYS A 383 4.92 -10.88 -24.36
N ARG A 384 5.30 -11.36 -23.16
CA ARG A 384 6.68 -11.70 -22.76
C ARG A 384 6.76 -12.94 -21.84
N PRO A 385 6.35 -14.13 -22.30
CA PRO A 385 6.33 -15.35 -21.48
C PRO A 385 7.72 -15.77 -20.96
N GLU A 386 8.80 -15.37 -21.64
CA GLU A 386 10.19 -15.60 -21.23
C GLU A 386 10.66 -14.72 -20.06
N ASN A 387 9.98 -13.58 -19.83
CA ASN A 387 10.30 -12.62 -18.76
C ASN A 387 9.24 -12.55 -17.67
N VAL A 388 8.00 -12.98 -17.92
CA VAL A 388 6.89 -12.81 -16.97
C VAL A 388 6.05 -14.09 -16.84
N MET A 389 6.23 -14.77 -15.71
CA MET A 389 5.43 -15.93 -15.31
C MET A 389 4.19 -15.45 -14.57
N PHE A 390 3.00 -15.75 -15.10
CA PHE A 390 1.72 -15.43 -14.47
C PHE A 390 1.12 -16.70 -13.84
N VAL A 391 0.64 -16.57 -12.61
CA VAL A 391 0.39 -17.70 -11.71
C VAL A 391 -0.88 -17.47 -10.90
N THR A 392 -1.73 -18.49 -10.76
CA THR A 392 -2.74 -18.49 -9.70
C THR A 392 -2.28 -19.27 -8.46
N PHE A 393 -2.67 -18.77 -7.30
CA PHE A 393 -2.41 -19.38 -6.00
C PHE A 393 -3.04 -20.77 -5.90
N GLU A 394 -4.20 -20.94 -6.53
CA GLU A 394 -4.93 -22.21 -6.62
C GLU A 394 -4.17 -23.26 -7.46
N GLU A 395 -3.51 -22.87 -8.56
CA GLU A 395 -2.63 -23.77 -9.34
C GLU A 395 -1.40 -24.19 -8.55
N MET A 396 -0.72 -23.26 -7.87
CA MET A 396 0.44 -23.57 -7.01
C MET A 396 0.08 -24.57 -5.91
N LEU A 397 -1.14 -24.46 -5.36
CA LEU A 397 -1.65 -25.34 -4.32
C LEU A 397 -2.04 -26.74 -4.83
N LYS A 398 -2.47 -26.85 -6.09
CA LYS A 398 -2.91 -28.09 -6.72
C LYS A 398 -1.75 -29.06 -6.98
N ASP A 399 -0.60 -28.54 -7.41
CA ASP A 399 0.65 -29.30 -7.52
C ASP A 399 1.88 -28.42 -7.21
N PRO A 400 2.31 -28.33 -5.93
CA PRO A 400 3.44 -27.51 -5.56
C PRO A 400 4.78 -28.06 -6.09
N HIS A 401 4.89 -29.36 -6.42
CA HIS A 401 6.15 -29.94 -6.87
C HIS A 401 6.42 -29.62 -8.35
N ASP A 402 5.42 -29.85 -9.22
CA ASP A 402 5.48 -29.42 -10.62
C ASP A 402 5.62 -27.89 -10.74
N TYR A 403 4.90 -27.14 -9.91
CA TYR A 403 5.03 -25.68 -9.90
C TYR A 403 6.44 -25.21 -9.49
N VAL A 404 7.04 -25.81 -8.45
CA VAL A 404 8.41 -25.46 -8.03
C VAL A 404 9.44 -25.77 -9.14
N LYS A 405 9.29 -26.88 -9.87
CA LYS A 405 10.14 -27.18 -11.05
C LYS A 405 10.03 -26.09 -12.11
N LYS A 406 8.79 -25.76 -12.53
CA LYS A 406 8.51 -24.69 -13.51
C LYS A 406 9.09 -23.34 -13.08
N LEU A 407 9.02 -23.02 -11.78
CA LEU A 407 9.61 -21.80 -11.23
C LEU A 407 11.15 -21.84 -11.28
N GLY A 408 11.78 -22.99 -10.99
CA GLY A 408 13.22 -23.21 -11.17
C GLY A 408 13.67 -23.01 -12.62
N ASP A 409 12.98 -23.63 -13.57
CA ASP A 409 13.25 -23.49 -15.00
C ASP A 409 13.07 -22.03 -15.46
N PHE A 410 11.96 -21.40 -15.09
CA PHE A 410 11.67 -20.00 -15.42
C PHE A 410 12.74 -19.07 -14.85
N LEU A 411 13.19 -19.26 -13.61
CA LEU A 411 14.25 -18.44 -13.00
C LEU A 411 15.62 -18.69 -13.65
N GLY A 412 15.83 -19.83 -14.33
CA GLY A 412 17.12 -20.23 -14.91
C GLY A 412 17.98 -21.04 -13.93
N CYS A 413 17.37 -21.61 -12.91
CA CYS A 413 17.97 -22.48 -11.90
C CYS A 413 17.23 -23.83 -11.88
N PRO A 414 17.24 -24.59 -13.00
CA PRO A 414 16.57 -25.88 -13.10
C PRO A 414 17.02 -26.81 -11.97
N PHE A 415 16.11 -27.67 -11.53
CA PHE A 415 16.40 -28.71 -10.55
C PHE A 415 17.09 -29.88 -11.23
N LYS A 416 18.05 -30.53 -10.55
CA LYS A 416 18.77 -31.70 -11.07
C LYS A 416 18.16 -33.00 -10.58
N GLU A 417 17.75 -33.01 -9.33
CA GLU A 417 17.21 -34.18 -8.63
C GLU A 417 15.83 -33.86 -8.05
N GLU A 418 14.95 -34.85 -7.98
CA GLU A 418 13.60 -34.69 -7.41
C GLU A 418 13.66 -34.32 -5.93
N ASP A 419 14.68 -34.80 -5.20
CA ASP A 419 14.87 -34.51 -3.78
C ASP A 419 15.15 -33.02 -3.49
N GLU A 420 15.79 -32.30 -4.41
CA GLU A 420 15.96 -30.85 -4.31
C GLU A 420 14.59 -30.12 -4.35
N VAL A 421 13.64 -30.63 -5.16
CA VAL A 421 12.27 -30.10 -5.26
C VAL A 421 11.50 -30.41 -3.98
N ASN A 422 11.57 -31.66 -3.52
CA ASN A 422 10.93 -32.13 -2.28
C ASN A 422 11.40 -31.31 -1.07
N GLU A 423 12.71 -31.00 -1.00
CA GLU A 423 13.27 -30.17 0.07
C GLU A 423 12.74 -28.73 0.00
N VAL A 424 12.72 -28.09 -1.17
CA VAL A 424 12.19 -26.71 -1.32
C VAL A 424 10.71 -26.63 -0.97
N VAL A 425 9.87 -27.56 -1.48
CA VAL A 425 8.43 -27.60 -1.18
C VAL A 425 8.19 -27.79 0.32
N LYS A 426 8.91 -28.72 0.95
CA LYS A 426 8.81 -28.97 2.40
C LYS A 426 9.26 -27.76 3.22
N ASN A 427 10.43 -27.19 2.93
CA ASN A 427 11.00 -26.10 3.70
C ASN A 427 10.21 -24.77 3.56
N CYS A 428 9.47 -24.61 2.47
CA CYS A 428 8.60 -23.46 2.23
C CYS A 428 7.13 -23.70 2.58
N SER A 429 6.78 -24.85 3.17
CA SER A 429 5.39 -25.13 3.60
C SER A 429 4.96 -24.22 4.74
N ILE A 430 3.67 -23.90 4.86
CA ILE A 430 3.20 -23.04 5.96
C ILE A 430 3.49 -23.68 7.32
N GLU A 431 3.40 -25.01 7.40
CA GLU A 431 3.60 -25.78 8.62
C GLU A 431 5.05 -25.66 9.11
N VAL A 432 6.01 -25.67 8.18
CA VAL A 432 7.42 -25.44 8.49
C VAL A 432 7.69 -23.96 8.77
N LEU A 433 7.30 -23.06 7.86
CA LEU A 433 7.56 -21.62 8.01
C LEU A 433 6.95 -21.06 9.30
N SER A 434 5.66 -21.31 9.58
CA SER A 434 5.01 -20.83 10.82
C SER A 434 5.51 -21.53 12.10
N SER A 435 6.29 -22.62 11.97
CA SER A 435 6.96 -23.25 13.12
C SER A 435 8.27 -22.57 13.51
N HIS A 436 8.89 -21.76 12.65
CA HIS A 436 10.12 -21.06 12.97
C HIS A 436 9.86 -19.90 13.94
N ASP A 437 10.73 -19.72 14.93
CA ASP A 437 10.49 -18.74 16.00
C ASP A 437 10.47 -17.29 15.49
N VAL A 438 11.25 -16.98 14.44
CA VAL A 438 11.23 -15.67 13.76
C VAL A 438 9.85 -15.32 13.15
N ASN A 439 9.10 -16.33 12.72
CA ASN A 439 7.77 -16.17 12.12
C ASN A 439 6.65 -16.18 13.18
N LYS A 440 6.96 -16.56 14.43
CA LYS A 440 6.05 -16.44 15.59
C LYS A 440 6.21 -15.10 16.33
N SER A 441 7.30 -14.36 16.08
CA SER A 441 7.65 -13.16 16.82
C SER A 441 6.51 -12.12 16.85
N GLU A 442 6.36 -11.50 18.02
CA GLU A 442 5.50 -10.32 18.23
C GLU A 442 6.24 -9.00 17.88
N GLU A 443 7.54 -9.08 17.56
CA GLU A 443 8.29 -7.96 17.00
C GLU A 443 7.77 -7.62 15.59
N SER A 444 7.84 -6.33 15.26
CA SER A 444 7.47 -5.81 13.94
C SER A 444 8.74 -5.41 13.17
N PRO A 445 8.75 -5.50 11.82
CA PRO A 445 9.89 -5.04 11.03
C PRO A 445 10.13 -3.54 11.20
N ALA A 446 11.36 -3.06 11.06
CA ALA A 446 11.67 -1.62 11.11
C ALA A 446 10.94 -0.78 10.05
N TRP A 447 10.36 -1.42 9.04
CA TRP A 447 9.61 -0.82 7.94
C TRP A 447 8.08 -0.99 8.03
N PHE A 448 7.55 -1.58 9.11
CA PHE A 448 6.11 -1.90 9.25
C PHE A 448 5.66 -1.95 10.71
N SER A 449 4.43 -1.52 11.00
CA SER A 449 3.84 -1.56 12.35
C SER A 449 3.19 -2.90 12.73
N LEU A 450 3.11 -3.87 11.82
CA LEU A 450 2.51 -5.18 12.09
C LEU A 450 3.56 -6.24 12.48
N PRO A 451 3.34 -7.00 13.57
CA PRO A 451 4.22 -8.09 13.98
C PRO A 451 4.42 -9.16 12.92
N TYR A 452 5.57 -9.84 12.91
CA TYR A 452 5.87 -10.92 11.95
C TYR A 452 4.84 -12.06 11.96
N ASN A 453 4.27 -12.40 13.12
CA ASN A 453 3.18 -13.39 13.20
C ASN A 453 1.88 -12.99 12.46
N SER A 454 1.76 -11.75 11.99
CA SER A 454 0.60 -11.26 11.23
C SER A 454 0.49 -11.87 9.84
N PHE A 455 1.62 -12.17 9.20
CA PHE A 455 1.70 -12.68 7.83
C PHE A 455 1.35 -14.18 7.71
N PHE A 456 1.08 -14.84 8.85
CA PHE A 456 0.77 -16.26 8.96
C PHE A 456 -0.65 -16.50 9.55
N ARG A 457 -1.69 -16.03 8.84
CA ARG A 457 -3.13 -16.33 9.15
C ARG A 457 -3.47 -17.79 8.80
N LYS A 458 -4.64 -18.31 9.21
CA LYS A 458 -5.17 -19.66 8.87
C LYS A 458 -6.42 -19.63 7.96
N GLY A 459 -6.34 -19.05 6.76
CA GLY A 459 -7.49 -18.89 5.83
C GLY A 459 -7.40 -19.71 4.53
N LYS A 460 -8.11 -20.85 4.45
CA LYS A 460 -8.07 -21.84 3.34
C LYS A 460 -8.49 -21.26 1.97
N ILE A 461 -8.28 -22.01 0.88
CA ILE A 461 -9.01 -21.72 -0.39
C ILE A 461 -10.50 -21.83 -0.12
N GLY A 462 -11.28 -20.85 -0.57
CA GLY A 462 -12.73 -20.83 -0.39
C GLY A 462 -13.17 -20.44 1.01
N ASP A 463 -12.26 -19.98 1.87
CA ASP A 463 -12.55 -19.46 3.21
C ASP A 463 -13.49 -18.25 3.15
N TYR A 464 -13.55 -17.53 2.02
CA TYR A 464 -14.53 -16.47 1.78
C TYR A 464 -15.99 -16.87 2.09
N LYS A 465 -16.35 -18.16 1.97
CA LYS A 465 -17.70 -18.68 2.29
C LYS A 465 -18.08 -18.57 3.76
N ASN A 466 -17.09 -18.44 4.65
CA ASN A 466 -17.30 -18.25 6.09
C ASN A 466 -17.53 -16.77 6.47
N TYR A 467 -17.42 -15.85 5.50
CA TYR A 467 -17.43 -14.40 5.73
C TYR A 467 -18.43 -13.67 4.83
N LEU A 468 -18.36 -13.86 3.51
CA LEU A 468 -19.18 -13.14 2.54
C LEU A 468 -20.59 -13.73 2.43
N ASN A 469 -21.59 -12.86 2.34
CA ASN A 469 -22.97 -13.25 2.00
C ASN A 469 -23.12 -13.54 0.50
N ASP A 470 -24.20 -14.23 0.11
CA ASP A 470 -24.44 -14.66 -1.27
C ASP A 470 -24.52 -13.49 -2.26
N GLU A 471 -25.07 -12.34 -1.85
CA GLU A 471 -25.14 -11.13 -2.67
C GLU A 471 -23.73 -10.59 -2.99
N SER A 472 -22.85 -10.52 -2.00
CA SER A 472 -21.45 -10.11 -2.15
C SER A 472 -20.68 -11.07 -3.05
N ILE A 473 -20.88 -12.38 -2.87
CA ILE A 473 -20.29 -13.43 -3.71
C ILE A 473 -20.74 -13.25 -5.16
N GLN A 474 -22.06 -13.11 -5.41
CA GLN A 474 -22.62 -12.94 -6.74
C GLN A 474 -22.16 -11.64 -7.42
N ARG A 475 -22.04 -10.54 -6.67
CA ARG A 475 -21.52 -9.26 -7.16
C ARG A 475 -20.06 -9.39 -7.62
N ILE A 476 -19.22 -10.03 -6.82
CA ILE A 476 -17.81 -10.26 -7.16
C ILE A 476 -17.68 -11.23 -8.34
N ASP A 477 -18.46 -12.30 -8.39
CA ASP A 477 -18.42 -13.27 -9.51
C ASP A 477 -18.90 -12.66 -10.82
N THR A 478 -19.90 -11.76 -10.78
CA THR A 478 -20.36 -11.01 -11.96
C THR A 478 -19.24 -10.10 -12.48
N LEU A 479 -18.63 -9.29 -11.61
CA LEU A 479 -17.49 -8.42 -11.97
C LEU A 479 -16.28 -9.23 -12.49
N THR A 480 -15.98 -10.36 -11.85
CA THR A 480 -14.88 -11.27 -12.24
C THR A 480 -15.11 -11.80 -13.66
N LYS A 481 -16.34 -12.22 -13.96
CA LYS A 481 -16.71 -12.68 -15.29
C LYS A 481 -16.62 -11.55 -16.31
N GLU A 482 -17.21 -10.39 -16.04
CA GLU A 482 -17.17 -9.23 -16.95
C GLU A 482 -15.74 -8.78 -17.27
N ARG A 483 -14.85 -8.75 -16.26
CA ARG A 483 -13.48 -8.24 -16.41
C ARG A 483 -12.50 -9.23 -17.03
N PHE A 484 -12.61 -10.54 -16.76
CA PHE A 484 -11.64 -11.52 -17.26
C PHE A 484 -12.12 -12.37 -18.47
N HIS A 485 -13.41 -12.34 -18.83
CA HIS A 485 -13.93 -13.12 -19.97
C HIS A 485 -13.22 -12.84 -21.30
N SER A 486 -12.80 -11.58 -21.54
CA SER A 486 -12.04 -11.19 -22.73
C SER A 486 -10.62 -11.79 -22.80
N LEU A 487 -10.06 -12.21 -21.66
CA LEU A 487 -8.70 -12.76 -21.55
C LEU A 487 -8.67 -14.30 -21.50
N GLY A 488 -9.83 -14.97 -21.58
CA GLY A 488 -9.93 -16.43 -21.44
C GLY A 488 -9.44 -16.96 -20.09
N PHE A 489 -9.41 -16.11 -19.06
CA PHE A 489 -8.85 -16.41 -17.75
C PHE A 489 -9.97 -16.53 -16.71
N MET A 490 -9.98 -17.63 -15.95
CA MET A 490 -10.87 -17.83 -14.80
C MET A 490 -10.11 -18.53 -13.68
N TYR A 491 -10.38 -18.14 -12.43
CA TYR A 491 -9.82 -18.80 -11.24
C TYR A 491 -10.54 -20.13 -10.98
N GLY A 492 -9.78 -21.22 -10.88
CA GLY A 492 -10.31 -22.52 -10.46
C GLY A 492 -11.12 -23.24 -11.54
N VAL A 493 -10.42 -23.75 -12.56
CA VAL A 493 -10.92 -24.76 -13.51
C VAL A 493 -10.48 -26.17 -13.06
#